data_AF-B9MZB1-F1
#
_entry.id   AF-B9MZB1-F1
#
_cell.length_a   1.000
_cell.length_b   1.000
_cell.length_c   1.000
_cell.angle_alpha   90.00
_cell.angle_beta   90.00
_cell.angle_gamma   90.00
#
_symmetry.space_group_name_H-M   'P 1'
#
loop_
_entity.id
_entity.type
_entity.pdbx_description
1 polymer ?
#
loop_
_entity_poly.entity_id
_entity_poly.type
_entity_poly.pdbx_seq_one_letter_code
_entity_poly.pdbx_strand_id
1 'polypeptide(L)'
;MEWWKLTCLDCFLSGGFLHVYRYGMSMRELQLGSHVLCDTSTTKKSKTASEVVETAKEKLEDGFGTYNLISNKCEDFATFCKTASVSKITVGRLWHVTCCEAYSKGAIDL
;
A
#
# COMPACT_ATOMS: atom_id res chain seq x y z
N MET A 1 -13.38 20.37 19.65
CA MET A 1 -13.29 20.00 18.22
C MET A 1 -12.91 18.53 18.13
N GLU A 2 -13.90 17.64 18.19
CA GLU A 2 -13.72 16.19 18.14
C GLU A 2 -13.72 15.73 16.67
N TRP A 3 -12.56 15.73 16.01
CA TRP A 3 -12.41 15.41 14.59
C TRP A 3 -12.09 13.93 14.29
N TRP A 4 -12.39 13.01 15.21
CA TRP A 4 -12.28 11.59 14.93
C TRP A 4 -13.64 10.94 15.19
N LYS A 5 -14.41 10.69 14.14
CA LYS A 5 -15.51 9.74 14.25
C LYS A 5 -14.89 8.35 14.31
N LEU A 6 -15.09 7.67 15.44
CA LEU A 6 -15.01 6.21 15.47
C LEU A 6 -16.03 5.68 14.45
N THR A 7 -15.53 5.20 13.31
CA THR A 7 -16.32 4.39 12.40
C THR A 7 -16.22 2.95 12.85
N CYS A 8 -17.36 2.25 12.92
CA CYS A 8 -17.36 0.83 13.24
C CYS A 8 -16.82 0.02 12.06
N LEU A 9 -16.31 -1.18 12.31
CA LEU A 9 -15.84 -2.06 11.23
C LEU A 9 -16.99 -2.38 10.27
N ASP A 10 -18.19 -2.67 10.80
CA ASP A 10 -19.37 -2.93 9.96
C ASP A 10 -19.76 -1.72 9.10
N CYS A 11 -19.55 -0.50 9.63
CA CYS A 11 -19.79 0.76 8.94
C CYS A 11 -18.82 0.93 7.76
N PHE A 12 -17.55 0.57 7.96
CA PHE A 12 -16.53 0.55 6.90
C PHE A 12 -16.87 -0.49 5.81
N LEU A 13 -17.44 -1.62 6.21
CA LEU A 13 -17.81 -2.72 5.30
C LEU A 13 -19.20 -2.56 4.66
N SER A 14 -19.99 -1.54 5.03
CA SER A 14 -21.39 -1.36 4.65
C SER A 14 -21.56 -0.88 3.20
N GLY A 15 -21.22 -1.74 2.23
CA GLY A 15 -21.57 -1.58 0.81
C GLY A 15 -20.54 -0.84 -0.05
N GLY A 16 -19.37 -0.50 0.49
CA GLY A 16 -18.26 0.08 -0.27
C GLY A 16 -17.46 -0.96 -1.05
N PHE A 17 -16.76 -0.52 -2.10
CA PHE A 17 -15.75 -1.35 -2.77
C PHE A 17 -14.49 -1.43 -1.90
N LEU A 18 -14.12 -2.64 -1.49
CA LEU A 18 -12.90 -2.89 -0.74
C LEU A 18 -11.75 -3.15 -1.71
N HIS A 19 -10.69 -2.36 -1.59
CA HIS A 19 -9.43 -2.65 -2.25
C HIS A 19 -8.56 -3.54 -1.37
N VAL A 20 -8.20 -4.72 -1.89
CA VAL A 20 -7.33 -5.66 -1.20
C VAL A 20 -5.89 -5.38 -1.58
N TYR A 21 -5.07 -5.03 -0.59
CA TYR A 21 -3.63 -4.90 -0.77
C TYR A 21 -2.95 -6.27 -0.68
N ARG A 22 -2.23 -6.69 -1.73
CA ARG A 22 -1.57 -8.00 -1.77
C ARG A 22 -0.12 -7.91 -1.27
N TYR A 23 0.29 -8.86 -0.45
CA TYR A 23 1.64 -8.94 0.13
C TYR A 23 2.35 -10.21 -0.35
N GLY A 24 3.68 -10.17 -0.37
CA GLY A 24 4.52 -11.32 -0.71
C GLY A 24 4.43 -11.75 -2.17
N MET A 25 4.04 -10.84 -3.07
CA MET A 25 3.99 -11.09 -4.51
C MET A 25 5.40 -11.30 -5.07
N SER A 26 5.55 -12.16 -6.07
CA SER A 26 6.81 -12.24 -6.82
C SER A 26 6.95 -11.04 -7.77
N MET A 27 8.19 -10.71 -8.13
CA MET A 27 8.44 -9.69 -9.16
C MET A 27 7.80 -10.06 -10.50
N ARG A 28 7.71 -11.35 -10.82
CA ARG A 28 7.04 -11.83 -12.05
C ARG A 28 5.55 -11.53 -12.03
N GLU A 29 4.87 -11.80 -10.91
CA GLU A 29 3.43 -11.55 -10.79
C GLU A 29 3.10 -10.05 -10.85
N LEU A 30 3.98 -9.19 -10.32
CA LEU A 30 3.87 -7.74 -10.47
C LEU A 30 4.03 -7.29 -11.93
N GLN A 31 5.01 -7.84 -12.65
CA GLN A 31 5.30 -7.49 -14.05
C GLN A 31 4.20 -7.93 -15.00
N LEU A 32 3.60 -9.09 -14.76
CA LEU A 32 2.50 -9.64 -15.58
C LEU A 32 1.11 -9.16 -15.12
N GLY A 33 1.06 -8.45 -13.99
CA GLY A 33 -0.18 -7.99 -13.40
C GLY A 33 -0.70 -6.71 -14.07
N SER A 34 -2.02 -6.50 -13.99
CA SER A 34 -2.62 -5.21 -14.37
C SER A 34 -2.04 -4.05 -13.55
N HIS A 35 -2.12 -2.83 -14.07
CA HIS A 35 -1.69 -1.61 -13.38
C HIS A 35 -2.22 -1.49 -11.94
N VAL A 36 -3.47 -1.92 -11.71
CA VAL A 36 -4.09 -1.98 -10.37
C VAL A 36 -3.31 -2.85 -9.40
N LEU A 37 -2.76 -3.99 -9.84
CA LEU A 37 -1.94 -4.86 -8.99
C LEU A 37 -0.62 -4.22 -8.63
N CYS A 38 -0.01 -3.43 -9.53
CA CYS A 38 1.23 -2.72 -9.25
C CYS A 38 1.04 -1.68 -8.13
N ASP A 39 -0.12 -1.01 -8.13
CA ASP A 39 -0.44 0.04 -7.14
C ASP A 39 -1.00 -0.55 -5.83
N THR A 40 -1.65 -1.72 -5.85
CA THR A 40 -2.22 -2.36 -4.65
C THR A 40 -1.48 -3.61 -4.21
N SER A 41 -0.17 -3.72 -4.47
CA SER A 41 0.59 -4.88 -3.97
C SER A 41 2.07 -4.61 -3.74
N THR A 42 2.71 -5.54 -3.01
CA THR A 42 4.14 -5.49 -2.68
C THR A 42 4.77 -6.87 -2.68
N THR A 43 6.08 -6.92 -2.96
CA THR A 43 6.90 -8.12 -2.80
C THR A 43 7.26 -8.43 -1.35
N LYS A 44 7.09 -7.46 -0.46
CA LYS A 44 7.32 -7.62 0.98
C LYS A 44 6.26 -8.56 1.56
N LYS A 45 6.71 -9.53 2.36
CA LYS A 45 5.79 -10.39 3.12
C LYS A 45 5.11 -9.59 4.23
N SER A 46 3.86 -9.92 4.50
CA SER A 46 3.15 -9.40 5.67
C SER A 46 3.67 -10.07 6.93
N LYS A 47 3.86 -9.27 7.99
CA LYS A 47 3.92 -9.70 9.38
C LYS A 47 2.62 -10.41 9.80
N THR A 48 2.69 -11.20 10.87
CA THR A 48 1.50 -11.76 11.52
C THR A 48 0.62 -10.67 12.12
N ALA A 49 -0.65 -10.97 12.39
CA ALA A 49 -1.56 -9.97 12.97
C ALA A 49 -1.07 -9.41 14.32
N SER A 50 -0.45 -10.25 15.15
CA SER A 50 0.11 -9.82 16.45
C SER A 50 1.23 -8.82 16.27
N GLU A 51 2.21 -9.13 15.42
CA GLU A 51 3.35 -8.24 15.14
C GLU A 51 2.91 -6.92 14.51
N VAL A 52 1.85 -6.94 13.68
CA VAL A 52 1.27 -5.72 13.09
C VAL A 52 0.71 -4.80 14.18
N VAL A 53 -0.06 -5.37 15.12
CA VAL A 53 -0.64 -4.61 16.23
C VAL A 53 0.44 -4.08 17.15
N GLU A 54 1.47 -4.87 17.44
CA GLU A 54 2.63 -4.44 18.23
C GLU A 54 3.35 -3.28 17.57
N THR A 55 3.68 -3.39 16.28
CA THR A 55 4.32 -2.30 15.51
C THR A 55 3.47 -1.04 15.50
N ALA A 56 2.14 -1.18 15.38
CA ALA A 56 1.23 -0.03 15.39
C ALA A 56 1.19 0.67 16.76
N LYS A 57 1.25 -0.10 17.86
CA LYS A 57 1.32 0.44 19.22
C LYS A 57 2.64 1.18 19.45
N GLU A 58 3.76 0.59 19.07
CA GLU A 58 5.07 1.25 19.15
C GLU A 58 5.08 2.58 18.40
N LYS A 59 4.52 2.61 17.18
CA LYS A 59 4.46 3.85 16.38
C LYS A 59 3.41 4.86 16.84
N LEU A 60 2.45 4.45 17.65
CA LEU A 60 1.57 5.38 18.35
C LEU A 60 2.35 6.17 19.41
N GLU A 61 3.32 5.54 20.06
CA GLU A 61 4.18 6.16 21.08
C GLU A 61 5.33 6.96 20.45
N ASP A 62 6.05 6.37 19.49
CA ASP A 62 7.19 6.99 18.82
C ASP A 62 6.80 8.09 17.82
N GLY A 63 5.58 8.01 17.29
CA GLY A 63 5.17 8.72 16.09
C GLY A 63 5.63 8.07 14.77
N PHE A 64 5.04 8.54 13.67
CA PHE A 64 5.30 8.05 12.31
C PHE A 64 5.59 9.19 11.32
N GLY A 65 6.32 10.20 11.79
CA GLY A 65 6.61 11.41 11.01
C GLY A 65 5.39 12.31 10.79
N THR A 66 5.60 13.42 10.09
CA THR A 66 4.54 14.39 9.79
C THR A 66 3.64 13.87 8.67
N TYR A 67 2.33 13.89 8.91
CA TYR A 67 1.34 13.50 7.93
C TYR A 67 1.44 14.36 6.66
N ASN A 68 1.52 13.71 5.50
CA ASN A 68 1.49 14.35 4.20
C ASN A 68 0.72 13.46 3.21
N LEU A 69 -0.06 14.07 2.32
CA LEU A 69 -0.95 13.33 1.41
C LEU A 69 -0.18 12.50 0.36
N ILE A 70 1.06 12.88 0.08
CA ILE A 70 1.94 12.20 -0.87
C ILE A 70 2.76 11.13 -0.13
N SER A 71 3.24 11.45 1.07
CA SER A 71 4.13 10.61 1.89
C SER A 71 3.73 10.62 3.36
N ASN A 72 3.92 9.53 4.09
CA ASN A 72 3.44 9.38 5.48
C ASN A 72 1.91 9.54 5.57
N LYS A 73 1.20 9.14 4.52
CA LYS A 73 -0.26 9.01 4.54
C LYS A 73 -0.67 7.74 5.29
N CYS A 74 -1.97 7.57 5.55
CA CYS A 74 -2.50 6.41 6.28
C CYS A 74 -2.10 5.06 5.63
N GLU A 75 -2.04 5.02 4.30
CA GLU A 75 -1.61 3.83 3.55
C GLU A 75 -0.15 3.47 3.82
N ASP A 76 0.73 4.47 3.92
CA ASP A 76 2.15 4.25 4.19
C ASP A 76 2.33 3.71 5.61
N PHE A 77 1.57 4.25 6.57
CA PHE A 77 1.55 3.75 7.95
C PHE A 77 1.05 2.31 8.03
N ALA A 78 -0.09 2.00 7.41
CA ALA A 78 -0.66 0.65 7.40
C ALA A 78 0.31 -0.35 6.75
N THR A 79 0.96 0.04 5.64
CA THR A 79 1.94 -0.79 4.95
C THR A 79 3.22 -0.98 5.76
N PHE A 80 3.67 0.06 6.48
CA PHE A 80 4.79 -0.06 7.39
C PHE A 80 4.49 -1.03 8.54
N CYS A 81 3.31 -0.93 9.16
CA CYS A 81 2.90 -1.87 10.21
C CYS A 81 2.87 -3.32 9.70
N LYS A 82 2.47 -3.52 8.44
CA LYS A 82 2.45 -4.83 7.77
C LYS A 82 3.81 -5.35 7.34
N THR A 83 4.78 -4.50 7.01
CA THR A 83 6.02 -4.94 6.32
C THR A 83 7.33 -4.47 6.96
N ALA A 84 7.27 -3.67 8.02
CA ALA A 84 8.39 -2.92 8.60
C ALA A 84 9.15 -2.01 7.60
N SER A 85 8.52 -1.67 6.47
CA SER A 85 9.07 -0.73 5.50
C SER A 85 7.96 0.13 4.94
N VAL A 86 8.22 1.42 4.81
CA VAL A 86 7.37 2.27 3.98
C VAL A 86 7.54 1.84 2.53
N SER A 87 6.41 1.72 1.82
CA SER A 87 6.38 1.69 0.37
C SER A 87 6.91 3.03 -0.13
N LYS A 88 8.23 3.21 -0.13
CA LYS A 88 8.84 4.33 -0.82
C LYS A 88 8.38 4.20 -2.26
N ILE A 89 8.03 5.33 -2.86
CA ILE A 89 7.59 5.55 -4.25
C ILE A 89 8.59 5.01 -5.31
N THR A 90 9.56 4.17 -4.95
CA THR A 90 10.83 3.98 -5.64
C THR A 90 10.85 2.81 -6.63
N VAL A 91 9.73 2.13 -6.88
CA VAL A 91 9.65 1.14 -7.98
C VAL A 91 8.38 1.38 -8.81
N GLY A 92 7.21 1.50 -8.18
CA GLY A 92 5.94 1.71 -8.88
C GLY A 92 5.94 2.89 -9.85
N ARG A 93 6.37 4.10 -9.45
CA ARG A 93 6.36 5.29 -10.33
C ARG A 93 7.39 5.24 -11.46
N LEU A 94 8.56 4.63 -11.24
CA LEU A 94 9.58 4.57 -12.30
C LEU A 94 9.19 3.52 -13.34
N TRP A 95 8.66 2.37 -12.90
CA TRP A 95 8.05 1.37 -13.77
C TRP A 95 6.78 1.91 -14.45
N HIS A 96 6.04 2.82 -13.83
CA HIS A 96 4.88 3.49 -14.44
C HIS A 96 5.28 4.32 -15.67
N VAL A 97 6.43 5.02 -15.63
CA VAL A 97 6.93 5.74 -16.82
C VAL A 97 7.40 4.76 -17.88
N THR A 98 8.18 3.74 -17.51
CA THR A 98 8.75 2.80 -18.50
C THR A 98 7.71 1.91 -19.15
N CYS A 99 6.69 1.44 -18.40
CA CYS A 99 5.64 0.58 -18.92
C CYS A 99 4.61 1.38 -19.74
N CYS A 100 4.22 2.58 -19.30
CA CYS A 100 3.39 3.48 -20.11
C CYS A 100 4.09 3.90 -21.41
N GLU A 101 5.39 4.16 -21.38
CA GLU A 101 6.16 4.41 -22.60
C GLU A 101 6.23 3.19 -23.51
N ALA A 102 6.46 1.99 -22.97
CA ALA A 102 6.53 0.76 -23.77
C ALA A 102 5.17 0.42 -24.41
N TYR A 103 4.07 0.58 -23.69
CA TYR A 103 2.71 0.44 -24.22
C TYR A 103 2.39 1.51 -25.27
N SER A 104 2.68 2.78 -25.00
CA SER A 104 2.46 3.88 -25.96
C SER A 104 3.30 3.73 -27.24
N LYS A 105 4.41 3.00 -27.17
CA LYS A 105 5.29 2.67 -28.31
C LYS A 105 4.95 1.31 -28.96
N GLY A 106 3.90 0.62 -28.49
CA GLY A 106 3.47 -0.68 -29.03
C GLY A 106 4.49 -1.81 -28.83
N ALA A 107 5.41 -1.67 -27.87
CA ALA A 107 6.47 -2.65 -27.61
C ALA A 107 6.00 -3.85 -26.76
N ILE A 108 4.82 -3.73 -26.17
CA ILE A 108 4.13 -4.78 -25.41
C ILE A 108 2.65 -4.72 -25.78
N ASP A 109 2.06 -5.86 -26.10
CA ASP A 109 0.63 -6.03 -26.27
C ASP A 109 0.09 -6.72 -25.00
N LEU A 110 -0.99 -6.18 -24.43
CA LEU A 110 -1.60 -6.72 -23.21
C LEU A 110 -2.62 -7.81 -23.55
#